data_AF-A0A560ZBH0-F1
#
_entry.id   AF-A0A560ZBH0-F1
#
_cell.length_a   1.000
_cell.length_b   1.000
_cell.length_c   1.000
_cell.angle_alpha   90.00
_cell.angle_beta   90.00
_cell.angle_gamma   90.00
#
_symmetry.space_group_name_H-M   'P 1'
#
loop_
_entity.id
_entity.type
_entity.pdbx_description
1 polymer ?
#
loop_
_entity_poly.entity_id
_entity_poly.type
_entity_poly.pdbx_seq_one_letter_code
_entity_poly.pdbx_strand_id
1 'polypeptide(L)'
;MTVQMDNPYAGSAYRSNSRAPLPPPKWKEDANRSGTFDTHLALGHYSNLEPAMEVTTQLQGEEQSVYQRQQELGKKEDVYCDARRWRFQNSSKIPHLLFILKLISFPFGWIAWAGILGSFIPGHDAAKYLQDLALLFFLLISATLIVGSLMLYMRGKKIVHHMHIIGFFICAGIVYWQKGSLWGNDGIQISLWIGAFLYFLGGIGFDGLLWLHSKIGTYDGSEFNRIDGMLRFKRRFRRLFVAPFEEFDPVLQLLPSGYGSHDYALWLHHRYTDNKICLATKVHALGLDQVNALAFWDCLQRYMDVTQPLPDLPVLEQSRHLDPETVAYDAKIGRNPRRWRDQSEKGWLATGLKQLTQQLQQYPWQKQPCIIKARIDPSLNIEAYYRAQEAKGIQATPKADDFDDVHRG
;
A
#
# COMPACT_ATOMS: atom_id res chain seq x y z
N MET A 1 4.17 -22.70 -45.10
CA MET A 1 5.05 -21.91 -44.21
C MET A 1 4.28 -21.65 -42.93
N THR A 2 4.49 -22.49 -41.93
CA THR A 2 3.90 -22.38 -40.60
C THR A 2 4.64 -21.29 -39.83
N VAL A 3 4.00 -20.13 -39.65
CA VAL A 3 4.48 -19.12 -38.71
C VAL A 3 4.27 -19.68 -37.31
N GLN A 4 5.33 -20.22 -36.74
CA GLN A 4 5.42 -20.60 -35.34
C GLN A 4 5.23 -19.30 -34.55
N MET A 5 4.08 -19.12 -33.88
CA MET A 5 3.86 -17.94 -33.04
C MET A 5 4.91 -17.94 -31.93
N ASP A 6 5.73 -16.90 -31.94
CA ASP A 6 6.72 -16.62 -30.89
C ASP A 6 6.03 -16.71 -29.52
N ASN A 7 6.62 -17.49 -28.62
CA ASN A 7 6.13 -17.66 -27.25
C ASN A 7 5.93 -16.26 -26.60
N PRO A 8 4.71 -15.89 -26.15
CA PRO A 8 4.44 -14.54 -25.66
C PRO A 8 5.11 -14.24 -24.31
N TYR A 9 5.74 -15.24 -23.69
CA TYR A 9 6.43 -15.13 -22.42
C TYR A 9 7.95 -15.15 -22.61
N ALA A 10 8.66 -14.36 -21.81
CA ALA A 10 10.12 -14.36 -21.78
C ALA A 10 10.68 -15.70 -21.26
N GLY A 11 11.94 -15.98 -21.56
CA GLY A 11 12.64 -17.16 -21.04
C GLY A 11 12.78 -17.19 -19.51
N SER A 12 12.63 -16.04 -18.85
CA SER A 12 12.64 -15.89 -17.39
C SER A 12 11.27 -16.04 -16.73
N ALA A 13 10.20 -16.18 -17.52
CA ALA A 13 8.85 -16.33 -17.00
C ALA A 13 8.75 -17.53 -16.06
N TYR A 14 8.00 -17.36 -14.96
CA TYR A 14 7.87 -18.41 -13.96
C TYR A 14 7.07 -19.59 -14.49
N ARG A 15 7.63 -20.79 -14.37
CA ARG A 15 7.03 -22.05 -14.82
C ARG A 15 7.14 -23.08 -13.71
N SER A 16 6.02 -23.57 -13.18
CA SER A 16 6.02 -24.59 -12.13
C SER A 16 6.64 -25.92 -12.57
N ASN A 17 6.59 -26.23 -13.87
CA ASN A 17 7.21 -27.43 -14.44
C ASN A 17 8.71 -27.30 -14.74
N SER A 18 9.33 -26.15 -14.45
CA SER A 18 10.77 -25.94 -14.62
C SER A 18 11.58 -26.85 -13.70
N ARG A 19 12.65 -27.43 -14.24
CA ARG A 19 13.62 -28.26 -13.48
C ARG A 19 14.95 -27.54 -13.25
N ALA A 20 15.03 -26.25 -13.55
CA ALA A 20 16.26 -25.49 -13.36
C ALA A 20 16.62 -25.45 -11.87
N PRO A 21 17.87 -25.79 -11.49
CA PRO A 21 18.31 -25.79 -10.10
C PRO A 21 18.37 -24.36 -9.55
N LEU A 22 18.13 -24.23 -8.26
CA LEU A 22 18.23 -22.98 -7.52
C LEU A 22 19.25 -23.13 -6.39
N PRO A 23 20.09 -22.11 -6.13
CA PRO A 23 21.03 -22.17 -5.02
C PRO A 23 20.28 -22.13 -3.67
N PRO A 24 20.88 -22.69 -2.60
CA PRO A 24 20.30 -22.63 -1.27
C PRO A 24 20.19 -21.17 -0.79
N PRO A 25 19.27 -20.87 0.14
CA PRO A 25 19.15 -19.53 0.70
C PRO A 25 20.47 -19.09 1.33
N LYS A 26 20.74 -17.78 1.29
CA LYS A 26 22.00 -17.22 1.79
C LYS A 26 22.22 -17.51 3.28
N TRP A 27 21.14 -17.48 4.06
CA TRP A 27 21.15 -17.83 5.48
C TRP A 27 20.45 -19.16 5.70
N LYS A 28 21.00 -20.00 6.58
CA LYS A 28 20.42 -21.33 6.86
C LYS A 28 19.05 -21.22 7.51
N GLU A 29 18.85 -20.23 8.37
CA GLU A 29 17.55 -19.96 9.01
C GLU A 29 16.45 -19.67 7.98
N ASP A 30 16.80 -19.11 6.82
CA ASP A 30 15.84 -18.72 5.79
C ASP A 30 15.23 -19.91 5.04
N ALA A 31 15.82 -21.11 5.15
CA ALA A 31 15.26 -22.33 4.58
C ALA A 31 13.88 -22.70 5.20
N ASN A 32 13.62 -22.25 6.43
CA ASN A 32 12.32 -22.33 7.07
C ASN A 32 12.08 -21.09 7.93
N ARG A 33 11.37 -20.10 7.36
CA ARG A 33 11.00 -18.85 8.02
C ARG A 33 9.79 -18.98 8.97
N SER A 34 9.48 -20.18 9.44
CA SER A 34 8.38 -20.38 10.38
C SER A 34 8.85 -20.04 11.80
N GLY A 35 8.06 -19.24 12.51
CA GLY A 35 8.33 -18.80 13.88
C GLY A 35 7.03 -18.71 14.68
N THR A 36 7.03 -17.92 15.76
CA THR A 36 5.86 -17.80 16.65
C THR A 36 4.64 -17.19 15.96
N PHE A 37 4.86 -16.20 15.10
CA PHE A 37 3.80 -15.48 14.38
C PHE A 37 3.86 -15.68 12.87
N ASP A 38 4.91 -16.32 12.38
CA ASP A 38 5.23 -16.42 10.97
C ASP A 38 5.12 -17.88 10.53
N THR A 39 4.46 -18.14 9.41
CA THR A 39 4.34 -19.48 8.82
C THR A 39 4.88 -19.44 7.40
N HIS A 40 5.95 -20.18 7.13
CA HIS A 40 6.50 -20.30 5.77
C HIS A 40 5.53 -21.11 4.89
N LEU A 41 5.17 -20.57 3.72
CA LEU A 41 4.24 -21.24 2.79
C LEU A 41 5.01 -22.00 1.69
N ALA A 42 4.38 -23.04 1.17
CA ALA A 42 4.86 -23.82 0.04
C ALA A 42 4.49 -23.17 -1.31
N LEU A 43 5.30 -23.46 -2.34
CA LEU A 43 5.02 -23.15 -3.73
C LEU A 43 4.57 -24.38 -4.53
N GLY A 44 3.72 -24.15 -5.53
CA GLY A 44 3.51 -25.10 -6.63
C GLY A 44 2.37 -26.09 -6.46
N HIS A 45 1.39 -25.77 -5.61
CA HIS A 45 0.12 -26.48 -5.59
C HIS A 45 -1.02 -25.50 -5.87
N TYR A 46 -1.86 -25.86 -6.84
CA TYR A 46 -2.90 -25.00 -7.39
C TYR A 46 -4.28 -25.55 -7.06
N SER A 47 -5.02 -24.81 -6.23
CA SER A 47 -6.37 -25.18 -5.78
C SER A 47 -7.46 -24.93 -6.83
N ASN A 48 -7.21 -23.99 -7.75
CA ASN A 48 -8.21 -23.39 -8.65
C ASN A 48 -9.40 -22.74 -7.92
N LEU A 49 -9.23 -22.41 -6.64
CA LEU A 49 -10.19 -21.64 -5.86
C LEU A 49 -9.72 -20.18 -5.77
N GLU A 50 -10.68 -19.26 -5.88
CA GLU A 50 -10.40 -17.83 -5.82
C GLU A 50 -10.51 -17.30 -4.38
N PRO A 51 -9.71 -16.28 -4.02
CA PRO A 51 -9.86 -15.59 -2.74
C PRO A 51 -11.21 -14.86 -2.68
N ALA A 52 -12.10 -15.31 -1.80
CA ALA A 52 -13.47 -14.79 -1.71
C ALA A 52 -13.52 -13.29 -1.36
N MET A 53 -12.62 -12.86 -0.47
CA MET A 53 -12.49 -11.44 -0.09
C MET A 53 -12.07 -10.56 -1.27
N GLU A 54 -11.15 -11.03 -2.10
CA GLU A 54 -10.68 -10.28 -3.27
C GLU A 54 -11.77 -10.17 -4.33
N VAL A 55 -12.44 -11.29 -4.66
CA VAL A 55 -13.57 -11.31 -5.60
C VAL A 55 -14.68 -10.37 -5.14
N THR A 56 -15.01 -10.39 -3.85
CA THR A 56 -16.05 -9.52 -3.28
C THR A 56 -15.67 -8.06 -3.39
N THR A 57 -14.43 -7.71 -3.01
CA THR A 57 -13.93 -6.33 -3.08
C THR A 57 -13.94 -5.81 -4.52
N GLN A 58 -13.52 -6.64 -5.48
CA GLN A 58 -13.51 -6.28 -6.89
C GLN A 58 -14.92 -6.10 -7.46
N LEU A 59 -15.88 -6.95 -7.09
CA LEU A 59 -17.28 -6.78 -7.52
C LEU A 59 -17.91 -5.50 -6.94
N GLN A 60 -17.61 -5.17 -5.67
CA GLN A 60 -18.05 -3.93 -5.04
C GLN A 60 -17.44 -2.69 -5.69
N GLY A 61 -16.20 -2.79 -6.18
CA GLY A 61 -15.53 -1.74 -6.96
C GLY A 61 -15.95 -1.65 -8.43
N GLU A 62 -16.82 -2.57 -8.88
CA GLU A 62 -17.18 -2.77 -10.29
C GLU A 62 -15.93 -2.98 -11.18
N GLU A 63 -14.94 -3.70 -10.67
CA GLU A 63 -13.64 -3.88 -11.34
C GLU A 63 -13.77 -4.67 -12.66
N GLN A 64 -14.84 -5.44 -12.83
CA GLN A 64 -15.17 -6.17 -14.06
C GLN A 64 -15.50 -5.29 -15.28
N SER A 65 -15.79 -3.99 -15.06
CA SER A 65 -16.17 -3.04 -16.11
C SER A 65 -15.13 -1.92 -16.31
N VAL A 66 -13.96 -2.00 -15.66
CA VAL A 66 -12.97 -0.91 -15.60
C VAL A 66 -12.53 -0.42 -16.97
N TYR A 67 -12.19 -1.33 -17.90
CA TYR A 67 -11.77 -0.92 -19.25
C TYR A 67 -12.88 -0.16 -19.97
N GLN A 68 -14.14 -0.60 -19.84
CA GLN A 68 -15.28 0.06 -20.47
C GLN A 68 -15.53 1.43 -19.85
N ARG A 69 -15.51 1.54 -18.51
CA ARG A 69 -15.64 2.82 -17.81
C ARG A 69 -14.55 3.81 -18.21
N GLN A 70 -13.30 3.35 -18.37
CA GLN A 70 -12.18 4.20 -18.80
C GLN A 70 -12.36 4.68 -20.24
N GLN A 71 -12.79 3.79 -21.15
CA GLN A 71 -13.08 4.13 -22.54
C GLN A 71 -14.22 5.15 -22.66
N GLU A 72 -15.33 4.96 -21.92
CA GLU A 72 -16.46 5.91 -21.88
C GLU A 72 -16.06 7.29 -21.36
N LEU A 73 -15.11 7.35 -20.42
CA LEU A 73 -14.56 8.60 -19.89
C LEU A 73 -13.46 9.21 -20.78
N GLY A 74 -13.13 8.61 -21.93
CA GLY A 74 -12.04 9.04 -22.80
C GLY A 74 -10.67 8.99 -22.13
N LYS A 75 -10.52 8.18 -21.07
CA LYS A 75 -9.27 8.03 -20.32
C LYS A 75 -8.40 6.95 -20.97
N LYS A 76 -7.09 7.09 -20.84
CA LYS A 76 -6.14 6.04 -21.20
C LYS A 76 -6.41 4.81 -20.32
N GLU A 77 -6.36 3.63 -20.94
CA GLU A 77 -6.48 2.36 -20.24
C GLU A 77 -5.35 2.22 -19.20
N ASP A 78 -5.73 2.25 -17.93
CA ASP A 78 -4.82 2.24 -16.79
C ASP A 78 -5.42 1.37 -15.68
N VAL A 79 -5.26 0.04 -15.82
CA VAL A 79 -5.82 -0.96 -14.89
C VAL A 79 -4.74 -1.56 -14.02
N TYR A 80 -4.98 -1.68 -12.72
CA TYR A 80 -3.96 -2.16 -11.78
C TYR A 80 -3.59 -3.62 -12.02
N CYS A 81 -4.51 -4.45 -12.51
CA CYS A 81 -4.28 -5.86 -12.80
C CYS A 81 -4.78 -6.20 -14.21
N ASP A 82 -3.88 -6.69 -15.05
CA ASP A 82 -4.17 -7.17 -16.40
C ASP A 82 -3.51 -8.55 -16.62
N ALA A 83 -3.73 -9.16 -17.77
CA ALA A 83 -3.16 -10.46 -18.13
C ALA A 83 -1.61 -10.51 -18.14
N ARG A 84 -0.93 -9.36 -18.13
CA ARG A 84 0.53 -9.25 -18.23
C ARG A 84 1.18 -8.83 -16.92
N ARG A 85 0.55 -7.94 -16.16
CA ARG A 85 1.09 -7.35 -14.93
C ARG A 85 0.02 -7.05 -13.88
N TRP A 86 0.41 -7.18 -12.63
CA TRP A 86 -0.36 -6.78 -11.44
C TRP A 86 0.45 -5.73 -10.68
N ARG A 87 0.05 -4.48 -10.83
CA ARG A 87 0.68 -3.28 -10.27
C ARG A 87 0.22 -3.03 -8.85
N PHE A 88 1.15 -2.55 -8.04
CA PHE A 88 0.92 -2.35 -6.61
C PHE A 88 0.39 -0.94 -6.40
N GLN A 89 -0.57 -0.82 -5.50
CA GLN A 89 -1.06 0.48 -5.08
C GLN A 89 0.01 1.21 -4.27
N ASN A 90 0.11 2.53 -4.50
CA ASN A 90 1.01 3.40 -3.74
C ASN A 90 0.51 3.56 -2.30
N SER A 91 0.93 2.66 -1.42
CA SER A 91 0.61 2.65 0.01
C SER A 91 1.44 3.69 0.78
N SER A 92 1.28 4.98 0.46
CA SER A 92 1.98 6.07 1.14
C SER A 92 1.30 6.44 2.47
N LYS A 93 2.08 6.62 3.53
CA LYS A 93 1.58 7.18 4.81
C LYS A 93 1.41 8.71 4.77
N ILE A 94 1.82 9.36 3.68
CA ILE A 94 1.77 10.82 3.55
C ILE A 94 0.34 11.37 3.71
N PRO A 95 -0.72 10.81 3.10
CA PRO A 95 -2.06 11.34 3.28
C PRO A 95 -2.53 11.32 4.74
N HIS A 96 -2.22 10.24 5.46
CA HIS A 96 -2.51 10.13 6.90
C HIS A 96 -1.73 11.17 7.72
N LEU A 97 -0.45 11.36 7.41
CA LEU A 97 0.37 12.38 8.05
C LEU A 97 -0.16 13.79 7.79
N LEU A 98 -0.50 14.12 6.54
CA LEU A 98 -1.07 15.43 6.17
C LEU A 98 -2.42 15.65 6.86
N PHE A 99 -3.25 14.62 6.97
CA PHE A 99 -4.52 14.69 7.70
C PHE A 99 -4.31 14.95 9.19
N ILE A 100 -3.37 14.27 9.84
CA ILE A 100 -3.02 14.49 11.25
C ILE A 100 -2.46 15.91 11.45
N LEU A 101 -1.53 16.34 10.59
CA LEU A 101 -0.97 17.70 10.64
C LEU A 101 -2.05 18.76 10.46
N LYS A 102 -3.01 18.53 9.56
CA LYS A 102 -4.20 19.40 9.41
C LYS A 102 -5.00 19.49 10.69
N LEU A 103 -5.27 18.36 11.34
CA LEU A 103 -6.03 18.29 12.59
C LEU A 103 -5.32 19.01 13.74
N ILE A 104 -3.98 18.95 13.79
CA ILE A 104 -3.14 19.64 14.78
C ILE A 104 -3.02 21.14 14.50
N SER A 105 -3.12 21.58 13.25
CA SER A 105 -2.89 22.99 12.88
C SER A 105 -3.93 23.96 13.46
N PHE A 106 -5.19 23.55 13.54
CA PHE A 106 -6.27 24.36 14.13
C PHE A 106 -6.07 24.67 15.62
N PRO A 107 -5.84 23.69 16.51
CA PRO A 107 -5.62 23.97 17.92
C PRO A 107 -4.32 24.76 18.17
N PHE A 108 -3.24 24.47 17.44
CA PHE A 108 -1.95 25.14 17.69
C PHE A 108 -1.94 26.63 17.28
N GLY A 109 -2.83 27.06 16.39
CA GLY A 109 -2.99 28.49 16.07
C GLY A 109 -3.37 29.34 17.30
N TRP A 110 -4.25 28.82 18.16
CA TRP A 110 -4.68 29.51 19.39
C TRP A 110 -3.59 29.56 20.46
N ILE A 111 -2.65 28.61 20.45
CA ILE A 111 -1.48 28.62 21.35
C ILE A 111 -0.57 29.81 20.99
N ALA A 112 -0.30 30.03 19.70
CA ALA A 112 0.50 31.16 19.25
C ALA A 112 -0.16 32.51 19.62
N TRP A 113 -1.49 32.60 19.54
CA TRP A 113 -2.21 33.84 19.87
C TRP A 113 -2.46 34.04 21.37
N ALA A 114 -2.35 33.00 22.20
CA ALA A 114 -2.54 33.09 23.65
C ALA A 114 -1.59 34.11 24.31
N GLY A 115 -0.32 34.09 23.91
CA GLY A 115 0.69 35.04 24.42
C GLY A 115 0.42 36.48 24.02
N ILE A 116 -0.20 36.70 22.84
CA ILE A 116 -0.58 38.04 22.36
C ILE A 116 -1.75 38.56 23.19
N LEU A 117 -2.77 37.74 23.43
CA LEU A 117 -3.91 38.11 24.27
C LEU A 117 -3.48 38.40 25.72
N GLY A 118 -2.56 37.59 26.26
CA GLY A 118 -1.97 37.82 27.59
C GLY A 118 -1.12 39.10 27.69
N SER A 119 -0.54 39.58 26.58
CA SER A 119 0.23 40.83 26.57
C SER A 119 -0.62 42.10 26.69
N PHE A 120 -1.96 41.99 26.54
CA PHE A 120 -2.88 43.12 26.62
C PHE A 120 -3.22 43.55 28.06
N ILE A 121 -2.69 42.87 29.08
CA ILE A 121 -2.95 43.19 30.50
C ILE A 121 -2.37 44.58 30.82
N PRO A 122 -3.20 45.57 31.23
CA PRO A 122 -2.70 46.90 31.55
C PRO A 122 -2.08 46.94 32.95
N GLY A 123 -0.91 47.57 33.07
CA GLY A 123 -0.41 48.18 34.30
C GLY A 123 1.00 47.74 34.72
N HIS A 124 1.98 48.64 34.58
CA HIS A 124 3.25 48.54 35.32
C HIS A 124 3.05 48.73 36.85
N ASP A 125 1.86 49.16 37.29
CA ASP A 125 1.50 49.41 38.69
C ASP A 125 0.51 48.39 39.30
N ALA A 126 0.12 47.35 38.54
CA ALA A 126 -0.76 46.30 39.05
C ALA A 126 0.03 45.33 39.95
N ALA A 127 -0.57 44.91 41.06
CA ALA A 127 0.02 43.88 41.92
C ALA A 127 0.30 42.61 41.10
N LYS A 128 1.51 42.04 41.22
CA LYS A 128 1.97 40.85 40.48
C LYS A 128 0.92 39.72 40.42
N TYR A 129 0.18 39.52 41.50
CA TYR A 129 -0.91 38.55 41.59
C TYR A 129 -2.04 38.77 40.57
N LEU A 130 -2.44 40.03 40.30
CA LEU A 130 -3.47 40.37 39.31
C LEU A 130 -2.99 40.08 37.88
N GLN A 131 -1.70 40.27 37.62
CA GLN A 131 -1.08 39.96 36.33
C GLN A 131 -1.01 38.44 36.10
N ASP A 132 -0.65 37.68 37.13
CA ASP A 132 -0.64 36.21 37.09
C ASP A 132 -2.06 35.64 36.91
N LEU A 133 -3.07 36.21 37.59
CA LEU A 133 -4.48 35.81 37.47
C LEU A 133 -5.02 36.06 36.06
N ALA A 134 -4.68 37.21 35.47
CA ALA A 134 -5.11 37.56 34.12
C ALA A 134 -4.41 36.70 33.05
N LEU A 135 -3.12 36.38 33.22
CA LEU A 135 -2.41 35.43 32.35
C LEU A 135 -3.09 34.06 32.37
N LEU A 136 -3.44 33.56 33.56
CA LEU A 136 -4.11 32.28 33.74
C LEU A 136 -5.51 32.28 33.11
N PHE A 137 -6.24 33.39 33.19
CA PHE A 137 -7.52 33.58 32.51
C PHE A 137 -7.41 33.50 30.97
N PHE A 138 -6.41 34.16 30.37
CA PHE A 138 -6.19 34.09 28.92
C PHE A 138 -5.71 32.70 28.45
N LEU A 139 -4.92 32.00 29.29
CA LEU A 139 -4.56 30.60 29.02
C LEU A 139 -5.78 29.67 29.07
N LEU A 140 -6.70 29.86 30.00
CA LEU A 140 -7.96 29.11 30.07
C LEU A 140 -8.88 29.39 28.87
N ILE A 141 -8.98 30.65 28.43
CA ILE A 141 -9.71 31.01 27.21
C ILE A 141 -9.07 30.33 26.00
N SER A 142 -7.74 30.42 25.85
CA SER A 142 -7.04 29.75 24.75
C SER A 142 -7.27 28.24 24.79
N ALA A 143 -7.17 27.59 25.96
CA ALA A 143 -7.47 26.17 26.11
C ALA A 143 -8.91 25.82 25.68
N THR A 144 -9.87 26.67 26.01
CA THR A 144 -11.27 26.51 25.61
C THR A 144 -11.45 26.67 24.09
N LEU A 145 -10.76 27.63 23.47
CA LEU A 145 -10.76 27.84 22.03
C LEU A 145 -10.04 26.73 21.27
N ILE A 146 -8.99 26.14 21.85
CA ILE A 146 -8.28 24.95 21.35
C ILE A 146 -9.25 23.75 21.28
N VAL A 147 -9.91 23.43 22.39
CA VAL A 147 -10.85 22.29 22.44
C VAL A 147 -12.09 22.57 21.57
N GLY A 148 -12.62 23.80 21.63
CA GLY A 148 -13.79 24.23 20.87
C GLY A 148 -13.54 24.22 19.36
N SER A 149 -12.39 24.72 18.91
CA SER A 149 -12.02 24.71 17.48
C SER A 149 -11.91 23.28 16.94
N LEU A 150 -11.25 22.39 17.67
CA LEU A 150 -11.13 20.98 17.29
C LEU A 150 -12.50 20.30 17.20
N MET A 151 -13.36 20.49 18.21
CA MET A 151 -14.72 19.92 18.19
C MET A 151 -15.57 20.44 17.03
N LEU A 152 -15.50 21.74 16.73
CA LEU A 152 -16.25 22.34 15.63
C LEU A 152 -15.74 21.86 14.27
N TYR A 153 -14.43 21.71 14.12
CA TYR A 153 -13.81 21.15 12.92
C TYR A 153 -14.22 19.69 12.70
N MET A 154 -14.16 18.85 13.73
CA MET A 154 -14.57 17.45 13.64
C MET A 154 -16.06 17.28 13.32
N ARG A 155 -16.90 18.24 13.70
CA ARG A 155 -18.33 18.29 13.35
C ARG A 155 -18.60 18.91 11.97
N GLY A 156 -17.57 19.27 11.20
CA GLY A 156 -17.70 19.89 9.88
C GLY A 156 -18.33 21.28 9.88
N LYS A 157 -18.34 21.98 11.03
CA LYS A 157 -18.99 23.29 11.15
C LYS A 157 -18.06 24.40 10.64
N LYS A 158 -18.47 25.10 9.58
CA LYS A 158 -17.76 26.26 8.99
C LYS A 158 -17.52 27.42 9.97
N ILE A 159 -18.21 27.44 11.11
CA ILE A 159 -18.07 28.45 12.16
C ILE A 159 -16.65 28.50 12.72
N VAL A 160 -15.91 27.39 12.66
CA VAL A 160 -14.51 27.32 13.11
C VAL A 160 -13.63 28.33 12.37
N HIS A 161 -13.86 28.53 11.07
CA HIS A 161 -13.08 29.48 10.28
C HIS A 161 -13.36 30.93 10.68
N HIS A 162 -14.61 31.25 10.98
CA HIS A 162 -15.02 32.59 11.41
C HIS A 162 -14.36 32.93 12.76
N MET A 163 -14.32 31.96 13.67
CA MET A 163 -13.67 32.11 14.98
C MET A 163 -12.17 32.42 14.84
N HIS A 164 -11.44 31.75 13.95
CA HIS A 164 -10.02 32.01 13.74
C HIS A 164 -9.77 33.35 13.04
N ILE A 165 -10.61 33.71 12.05
CA ILE A 165 -10.50 35.01 11.37
C ILE A 165 -10.72 36.15 12.37
N ILE A 166 -11.74 36.06 13.22
CA ILE A 166 -11.99 37.04 14.28
C ILE A 166 -10.82 37.09 15.26
N GLY A 167 -10.31 35.94 15.70
CA GLY A 167 -9.14 35.84 16.58
C GLY A 167 -7.90 36.51 15.98
N PHE A 168 -7.65 36.32 14.68
CA PHE A 168 -6.57 36.97 13.96
C PHE A 168 -6.70 38.50 13.98
N PHE A 169 -7.87 39.04 13.65
CA PHE A 169 -8.08 40.49 13.64
C PHE A 169 -7.91 41.12 15.02
N ILE A 170 -8.38 40.45 16.08
CA ILE A 170 -8.19 40.90 17.47
C ILE A 170 -6.69 40.92 17.80
N CYS A 171 -5.96 39.84 17.52
CA CYS A 171 -4.53 39.76 17.81
C CYS A 171 -3.73 40.78 16.98
N ALA A 172 -4.05 40.94 15.70
CA ALA A 172 -3.41 41.93 14.84
C ALA A 172 -3.64 43.37 15.35
N GLY A 173 -4.85 43.68 15.83
CA GLY A 173 -5.14 44.96 16.48
C GLY A 173 -4.27 45.21 17.71
N ILE A 174 -4.09 44.21 18.57
CA ILE A 174 -3.22 44.30 19.76
C ILE A 174 -1.75 44.51 19.35
N VAL A 175 -1.25 43.74 18.39
CA VAL A 175 0.13 43.87 17.90
C VAL A 175 0.36 45.26 17.31
N TYR A 176 -0.56 45.74 16.47
CA TYR A 176 -0.46 47.07 15.87
C TYR A 176 -0.49 48.18 16.91
N TRP A 177 -1.37 48.07 17.91
CA TRP A 177 -1.45 49.03 19.01
C TRP A 177 -0.14 49.13 19.80
N GLN A 178 0.50 48.00 20.12
CA GLN A 178 1.72 47.98 20.93
C GLN A 178 2.98 48.33 20.15
N LYS A 179 3.06 47.96 18.87
CA LYS A 179 4.30 48.04 18.08
C LYS A 179 4.24 49.03 16.92
N GLY A 180 3.06 49.57 16.59
CA GLY A 180 2.84 50.44 15.43
C GLY A 180 3.01 49.73 14.07
N SER A 181 3.29 48.42 14.07
CA SER A 181 3.52 47.61 12.87
C SER A 181 3.15 46.15 13.12
N LEU A 182 2.62 45.49 12.09
CA LEU A 182 2.39 44.04 12.07
C LEU A 182 3.63 43.23 11.65
N TRP A 183 4.67 43.92 11.18
CA TRP A 183 5.89 43.32 10.65
C TRP A 183 7.10 43.72 11.49
N GLY A 184 7.94 42.74 11.79
CA GLY A 184 9.18 42.89 12.52
C GLY A 184 9.60 41.57 13.17
N ASN A 185 10.68 41.61 13.95
CA ASN A 185 11.29 40.42 14.56
C ASN A 185 10.95 40.25 16.04
N ASP A 186 10.00 41.03 16.56
CA ASP A 186 9.56 40.89 17.94
C ASP A 186 8.72 39.62 18.13
N GLY A 187 8.85 38.99 19.30
CA GLY A 187 8.18 37.72 19.59
C GLY A 187 6.66 37.76 19.38
N ILE A 188 5.98 38.88 19.69
CA ILE A 188 4.52 39.04 19.50
C ILE A 188 4.15 39.11 18.00
N GLN A 189 4.96 39.80 17.18
CA GLN A 189 4.76 39.88 15.73
C GLN A 189 5.02 38.53 15.06
N ILE A 190 6.08 37.82 15.47
CA ILE A 190 6.37 36.46 15.01
C ILE A 190 5.21 35.51 15.38
N SER A 191 4.71 35.59 16.62
CA SER A 191 3.61 34.74 17.08
C SER A 191 2.30 34.99 16.33
N LEU A 192 2.02 36.24 15.93
CA LEU A 192 0.85 36.59 15.12
C LEU A 192 0.86 35.81 13.80
N TRP A 193 2.00 35.88 13.09
CA TRP A 193 2.17 35.25 11.79
C TRP A 193 2.32 33.72 11.88
N ILE A 194 2.90 33.17 12.94
CA ILE A 194 2.89 31.73 13.20
C ILE A 194 1.44 31.22 13.30
N GLY A 195 0.60 31.88 14.10
CA GLY A 195 -0.81 31.49 14.23
C GLY A 195 -1.59 31.62 12.92
N ALA A 196 -1.35 32.69 12.15
CA ALA A 196 -1.95 32.89 10.83
C ALA A 196 -1.51 31.82 9.81
N PHE A 197 -0.22 31.45 9.82
CA PHE A 197 0.32 30.40 8.97
C PHE A 197 -0.24 29.02 9.31
N LEU A 198 -0.37 28.69 10.60
CA LEU A 198 -0.99 27.45 11.06
C LEU A 198 -2.47 27.37 10.65
N TYR A 199 -3.21 28.47 10.77
CA TYR A 199 -4.58 28.55 10.27
C TYR A 199 -4.66 28.32 8.76
N PHE A 200 -3.78 28.96 7.97
CA PHE A 200 -3.70 28.75 6.53
C PHE A 200 -3.41 27.29 6.16
N LEU A 201 -2.44 26.66 6.83
CA LEU A 201 -2.10 25.26 6.64
C LEU A 201 -3.29 24.34 6.95
N GLY A 202 -3.96 24.54 8.09
CA GLY A 202 -5.12 23.75 8.49
C GLY A 202 -6.34 23.97 7.59
N GLY A 203 -6.56 25.21 7.13
CA GLY A 203 -7.73 25.59 6.35
C GLY A 203 -7.67 25.17 4.88
N ILE A 204 -6.54 25.38 4.21
CA ILE A 204 -6.39 25.16 2.76
C ILE A 204 -5.07 24.45 2.42
N GLY A 205 -3.98 24.73 3.14
CA GLY A 205 -2.65 24.25 2.78
C GLY A 205 -2.55 22.72 2.69
N PHE A 206 -2.99 22.00 3.73
CA PHE A 206 -2.96 20.53 3.72
C PHE A 206 -3.92 19.91 2.71
N ASP A 207 -5.06 20.54 2.43
CA ASP A 207 -5.97 20.08 1.37
C ASP A 207 -5.33 20.25 -0.01
N GLY A 208 -4.60 21.35 -0.24
CA GLY A 208 -3.81 21.55 -1.45
C GLY A 208 -2.68 20.53 -1.59
N LEU A 209 -1.99 20.18 -0.50
CA LEU A 209 -0.95 19.15 -0.49
C LEU A 209 -1.53 17.75 -0.73
N LEU A 210 -2.69 17.43 -0.15
CA LEU A 210 -3.41 16.18 -0.41
C LEU A 210 -3.84 16.10 -1.87
N TRP A 211 -4.38 17.18 -2.42
CA TRP A 211 -4.73 17.27 -3.85
C TRP A 211 -3.50 17.07 -4.73
N LEU A 212 -2.37 17.73 -4.43
CA LEU A 212 -1.13 17.53 -5.18
C LEU A 212 -0.63 16.09 -5.07
N HIS A 213 -0.68 15.49 -3.88
CA HIS A 213 -0.33 14.08 -3.68
C HIS A 213 -1.24 13.15 -4.50
N SER A 214 -2.54 13.44 -4.61
CA SER A 214 -3.46 12.65 -5.45
C SER A 214 -3.13 12.71 -6.95
N LYS A 215 -2.34 13.69 -7.38
CA LYS A 215 -1.82 13.77 -8.76
C LYS A 215 -0.53 12.97 -8.95
N ILE A 216 0.18 12.65 -7.85
CA ILE A 216 1.33 11.76 -7.89
C ILE A 216 0.79 10.34 -8.08
N GLY A 217 1.35 9.63 -9.07
CA GLY A 217 0.80 8.38 -9.61
C GLY A 217 0.26 7.39 -8.57
N THR A 218 -0.85 6.74 -8.92
CA THR A 218 -1.53 5.70 -8.14
C THR A 218 -0.65 4.47 -7.90
N TYR A 219 0.33 4.24 -8.77
CA TYR A 219 1.25 3.11 -8.71
C TYR A 219 2.66 3.57 -8.36
N ASP A 220 3.34 2.84 -7.48
CA ASP A 220 4.69 3.17 -7.02
C ASP A 220 5.82 2.63 -7.93
N GLY A 221 5.44 2.01 -9.06
CA GLY A 221 6.33 1.31 -9.99
C GLY A 221 6.60 -0.15 -9.59
N SER A 222 6.03 -0.62 -8.49
CA SER A 222 6.08 -2.03 -8.11
C SER A 222 5.01 -2.82 -8.86
N GLU A 223 5.37 -3.99 -9.34
CA GLU A 223 4.49 -4.89 -10.07
C GLU A 223 4.96 -6.34 -10.00
N PHE A 224 4.01 -7.25 -10.05
CA PHE A 224 4.21 -8.62 -10.49
C PHE A 224 4.04 -8.64 -12.00
N ASN A 225 5.02 -9.16 -12.74
CA ASN A 225 4.92 -9.23 -14.19
C ASN A 225 4.98 -10.69 -14.63
N ARG A 226 3.87 -11.16 -15.21
CA ARG A 226 3.69 -12.54 -15.67
C ARG A 226 4.51 -12.83 -16.93
N ILE A 227 4.68 -11.84 -17.79
CA ILE A 227 5.38 -12.01 -19.08
C ILE A 227 6.85 -12.31 -18.89
N ASP A 228 7.50 -11.61 -17.97
CA ASP A 228 8.92 -11.81 -17.68
C ASP A 228 9.20 -12.64 -16.42
N GLY A 229 8.18 -12.90 -15.59
CA GLY A 229 8.31 -13.66 -14.34
C GLY A 229 8.97 -12.86 -13.21
N MET A 230 9.09 -11.54 -13.34
CA MET A 230 9.78 -10.69 -12.39
C MET A 230 8.83 -10.08 -11.36
N LEU A 231 9.31 -10.03 -10.11
CA LEU A 231 8.74 -9.17 -9.08
C LEU A 231 9.58 -7.90 -8.99
N ARG A 232 8.93 -6.78 -9.27
CA ARG A 232 9.50 -5.43 -9.16
C ARG A 232 8.91 -4.74 -7.94
N PHE A 233 9.73 -4.21 -7.05
CA PHE A 233 9.21 -3.34 -6.00
C PHE A 233 10.13 -2.22 -5.56
N LYS A 234 9.49 -1.10 -5.20
CA LYS A 234 10.18 0.08 -4.74
C LYS A 234 10.64 -0.09 -3.29
N ARG A 235 11.90 0.24 -3.05
CA ARG A 235 12.52 0.28 -1.73
C ARG A 235 12.60 1.72 -1.24
N ARG A 236 12.52 1.92 0.07
CA ARG A 236 12.62 3.24 0.68
C ARG A 236 13.98 3.87 0.33
N PHE A 237 13.96 5.03 -0.32
CA PHE A 237 15.14 5.79 -0.75
C PHE A 237 16.16 5.00 -1.60
N ARG A 238 15.74 3.91 -2.27
CA ARG A 238 16.61 3.09 -3.12
C ARG A 238 15.95 2.85 -4.47
N ARG A 239 16.77 2.44 -5.45
CA ARG A 239 16.28 2.01 -6.77
C ARG A 239 15.34 0.81 -6.65
N LEU A 240 14.46 0.70 -7.64
CA LEU A 240 13.54 -0.43 -7.83
C LEU A 240 14.32 -1.74 -7.71
N PHE A 241 13.83 -2.65 -6.87
CA PHE A 241 14.36 -4.01 -6.77
C PHE A 241 13.60 -4.91 -7.72
N VAL A 242 14.33 -5.65 -8.54
CA VAL A 242 13.82 -6.56 -9.57
C VAL A 242 14.49 -7.89 -9.35
N ALA A 243 13.70 -8.95 -9.15
CA ALA A 243 14.22 -10.32 -9.08
C ALA A 243 13.15 -11.29 -9.60
N PRO A 244 13.54 -12.47 -10.11
CA PRO A 244 12.61 -13.53 -10.48
C PRO A 244 11.69 -13.94 -9.33
N PHE A 245 10.42 -14.21 -9.64
CA PHE A 245 9.40 -14.58 -8.65
C PHE A 245 9.77 -15.83 -7.84
N GLU A 246 10.45 -16.80 -8.46
CA GLU A 246 10.87 -18.05 -7.80
C GLU A 246 11.94 -17.87 -6.71
N GLU A 247 12.58 -16.71 -6.64
CA GLU A 247 13.57 -16.36 -5.62
C GLU A 247 12.94 -15.83 -4.33
N PHE A 248 11.62 -15.67 -4.30
CA PHE A 248 10.88 -15.18 -3.14
C PHE A 248 10.22 -16.31 -2.35
N ASP A 249 10.49 -16.33 -1.05
CA ASP A 249 9.82 -17.21 -0.11
C ASP A 249 8.60 -16.50 0.49
N PRO A 250 7.40 -17.11 0.36
CA PRO A 250 6.19 -16.62 0.99
C PRO A 250 6.16 -16.93 2.48
N VAL A 251 5.81 -15.93 3.27
CA VAL A 251 5.60 -16.05 4.71
C VAL A 251 4.26 -15.44 5.07
N LEU A 252 3.41 -16.22 5.72
CA LEU A 252 2.16 -15.76 6.30
C LEU A 252 2.42 -15.28 7.72
N GLN A 253 2.25 -13.99 7.96
CA GLN A 253 2.43 -13.38 9.27
C GLN A 253 1.08 -13.13 9.95
N LEU A 254 0.95 -13.56 11.20
CA LEU A 254 -0.13 -13.20 12.12
C LEU A 254 0.13 -11.80 12.70
N LEU A 255 -0.82 -10.89 12.48
CA LEU A 255 -0.83 -9.56 13.07
C LEU A 255 -1.86 -9.52 14.21
N PRO A 256 -1.43 -9.72 15.46
CA PRO A 256 -2.32 -9.57 16.60
C PRO A 256 -2.73 -8.10 16.73
N SER A 257 -4.03 -7.85 16.85
CA SER A 257 -4.55 -6.53 17.20
C SER A 257 -4.59 -6.36 18.72
N GLY A 258 -4.51 -5.10 19.18
CA GLY A 258 -4.65 -4.78 20.61
C GLY A 258 -6.03 -5.09 21.21
N TYR A 259 -7.03 -5.41 20.39
CA TYR A 259 -8.41 -5.70 20.82
C TYR A 259 -8.74 -7.19 20.84
N GLY A 260 -7.74 -8.07 20.71
CA GLY A 260 -7.93 -9.53 20.74
C GLY A 260 -8.38 -10.15 19.41
N SER A 261 -8.54 -9.37 18.34
CA SER A 261 -8.64 -9.91 16.98
C SER A 261 -7.24 -10.12 16.38
N HIS A 262 -7.17 -10.87 15.29
CA HIS A 262 -5.92 -11.08 14.56
C HIS A 262 -6.16 -11.02 13.05
N ASP A 263 -5.24 -10.41 12.34
CA ASP A 263 -5.24 -10.34 10.88
C ASP A 263 -4.06 -11.14 10.33
N TYR A 264 -4.12 -11.47 9.04
CA TYR A 264 -3.00 -12.10 8.35
C TYR A 264 -2.46 -11.20 7.24
N ALA A 265 -1.14 -11.17 7.09
CA ALA A 265 -0.48 -10.53 5.95
C ALA A 265 0.50 -11.49 5.29
N LEU A 266 0.57 -11.40 3.96
CA LEU A 266 1.57 -12.13 3.19
C LEU A 266 2.81 -11.27 3.00
N TRP A 267 3.95 -11.87 3.31
CA TRP A 267 5.28 -11.33 3.06
C TRP A 267 6.00 -12.18 2.03
N LEU A 268 6.69 -11.53 1.10
CA LEU A 268 7.62 -12.17 0.17
C LEU A 268 9.04 -11.78 0.57
N HIS A 269 9.83 -12.75 0.95
CA HIS A 269 11.23 -12.59 1.34
C HIS A 269 12.14 -13.06 0.22
N HIS A 270 13.06 -12.21 -0.24
CA HIS A 270 14.06 -12.64 -1.21
C HIS A 270 15.07 -13.60 -0.56
N ARG A 271 15.38 -14.74 -1.18
CA ARG A 271 16.29 -15.76 -0.61
C ARG A 271 17.73 -15.32 -0.43
N TYR A 272 18.20 -14.46 -1.33
CA TYR A 272 19.63 -14.15 -1.42
C TYR A 272 19.98 -12.78 -0.83
N THR A 273 18.98 -11.98 -0.43
CA THR A 273 19.17 -10.63 0.10
C THR A 273 18.17 -10.32 1.20
N ASP A 274 18.44 -9.35 2.07
CA ASP A 274 17.50 -8.91 3.13
C ASP A 274 16.25 -8.16 2.63
N ASN A 275 16.03 -8.10 1.31
CA ASN A 275 14.88 -7.43 0.74
C ASN A 275 13.61 -8.28 0.94
N LYS A 276 12.57 -7.64 1.47
CA LYS A 276 11.24 -8.24 1.66
C LYS A 276 10.15 -7.24 1.32
N ILE A 277 8.98 -7.74 0.95
CA ILE A 277 7.80 -6.93 0.68
C ILE A 277 6.56 -7.52 1.34
N CYS A 278 5.79 -6.65 2.01
CA CYS A 278 4.45 -6.97 2.49
C CYS A 278 3.43 -6.67 1.39
N LEU A 279 2.55 -7.64 1.11
CA LEU A 279 1.51 -7.53 0.09
C LEU A 279 0.23 -6.85 0.61
N ALA A 280 0.04 -6.83 1.94
CA ALA A 280 -1.09 -6.14 2.55
C ALA A 280 -1.04 -4.64 2.23
N THR A 281 -2.20 -4.04 1.96
CA THR A 281 -2.38 -2.65 1.46
C THR A 281 -1.82 -2.35 0.07
N LYS A 282 -1.02 -3.23 -0.51
CA LYS A 282 -0.40 -3.02 -1.83
C LYS A 282 -1.10 -3.79 -2.93
N VAL A 283 -1.48 -5.03 -2.65
CA VAL A 283 -2.03 -5.98 -3.62
C VAL A 283 -3.32 -6.60 -3.10
N HIS A 284 -3.40 -6.86 -1.80
CA HIS A 284 -4.62 -7.34 -1.14
C HIS A 284 -5.04 -6.42 0.02
N ALA A 285 -6.31 -6.49 0.40
CA ALA A 285 -6.87 -5.74 1.52
C ALA A 285 -6.19 -6.11 2.85
N LEU A 286 -6.17 -5.16 3.80
CA LEU A 286 -5.85 -5.45 5.20
C LEU A 286 -6.97 -6.31 5.81
N GLY A 287 -6.62 -7.11 6.82
CA GLY A 287 -7.61 -7.89 7.56
C GLY A 287 -8.07 -9.18 6.88
N LEU A 288 -7.19 -9.82 6.10
CA LEU A 288 -7.48 -11.17 5.60
C LEU A 288 -7.50 -12.15 6.76
N ASP A 289 -8.49 -13.07 6.73
CA ASP A 289 -8.42 -14.28 7.54
C ASP A 289 -7.35 -15.23 6.98
N GLN A 290 -7.00 -16.25 7.76
CA GLN A 290 -5.97 -17.21 7.36
C GLN A 290 -6.30 -17.88 6.02
N VAL A 291 -7.56 -18.28 5.86
CA VAL A 291 -8.02 -19.06 4.71
C VAL A 291 -8.01 -18.22 3.43
N ASN A 292 -8.51 -16.97 3.45
CA ASN A 292 -8.42 -16.11 2.28
C ASN A 292 -6.99 -15.66 2.01
N ALA A 293 -6.11 -15.53 3.02
CA ALA A 293 -4.70 -15.28 2.78
C ALA A 293 -4.02 -16.45 2.03
N LEU A 294 -4.34 -17.69 2.41
CA LEU A 294 -3.84 -18.88 1.71
C LEU A 294 -4.40 -19.00 0.28
N ALA A 295 -5.70 -18.71 0.10
CA ALA A 295 -6.34 -18.67 -1.21
C ALA A 295 -5.78 -17.57 -2.11
N PHE A 296 -5.46 -16.40 -1.52
CA PHE A 296 -4.83 -15.31 -2.23
C PHE A 296 -3.41 -15.68 -2.67
N TRP A 297 -2.65 -16.36 -1.81
CA TRP A 297 -1.33 -16.88 -2.19
C TRP A 297 -1.41 -17.88 -3.35
N ASP A 298 -2.39 -18.80 -3.35
CA ASP A 298 -2.67 -19.70 -4.48
C ASP A 298 -3.00 -18.94 -5.76
N CYS A 299 -3.91 -17.98 -5.68
CA CYS A 299 -4.29 -17.11 -6.79
C CYS A 299 -3.09 -16.35 -7.37
N LEU A 300 -2.23 -15.77 -6.51
CA LEU A 300 -1.04 -15.06 -6.93
C LEU A 300 -0.03 -15.99 -7.63
N GLN A 301 0.16 -17.21 -7.12
CA GLN A 301 1.02 -18.19 -7.78
C GLN A 301 0.46 -18.59 -9.15
N ARG A 302 -0.85 -18.83 -9.28
CA ARG A 302 -1.51 -19.11 -10.58
C ARG A 302 -1.35 -17.94 -11.55
N TYR A 303 -1.49 -16.71 -11.04
CA TYR A 303 -1.27 -15.50 -11.81
C TYR A 303 0.16 -15.39 -12.35
N MET A 304 1.18 -15.78 -11.58
CA MET A 304 2.58 -15.70 -12.03
C MET A 304 3.02 -16.90 -12.88
N ASP A 305 2.40 -18.07 -12.72
CA ASP A 305 2.79 -19.28 -13.45
C ASP A 305 2.20 -19.30 -14.86
N VAL A 306 3.07 -19.18 -15.87
CA VAL A 306 2.66 -19.20 -17.28
C VAL A 306 2.29 -20.60 -17.79
N THR A 307 2.35 -21.62 -16.95
CA THR A 307 1.83 -22.97 -17.24
C THR A 307 0.41 -23.20 -16.71
N GLN A 308 -0.12 -22.25 -15.93
CA GLN A 308 -1.48 -22.27 -15.41
C GLN A 308 -2.31 -21.17 -16.09
N PRO A 309 -3.63 -21.37 -16.24
CA PRO A 309 -4.52 -20.30 -16.67
C PRO A 309 -4.56 -19.18 -15.62
N LEU A 310 -4.86 -17.96 -16.07
CA LEU A 310 -5.06 -16.82 -15.18
C LEU A 310 -6.17 -17.10 -14.16
N PRO A 311 -6.03 -16.62 -12.90
CA PRO A 311 -7.07 -16.78 -11.90
C PRO A 311 -8.36 -16.09 -12.33
N ASP A 312 -9.48 -16.66 -11.90
CA ASP A 312 -10.82 -16.21 -12.27
C ASP A 312 -11.27 -15.00 -11.43
N LEU A 313 -10.56 -13.89 -11.55
CA LEU A 313 -10.88 -12.64 -10.86
C LEU A 313 -11.74 -11.71 -11.74
N PRO A 314 -12.71 -10.98 -11.16
CA PRO A 314 -13.51 -9.98 -11.89
C PRO A 314 -12.67 -8.99 -12.71
N VAL A 315 -11.59 -8.44 -12.13
CA VAL A 315 -10.71 -7.47 -12.82
C VAL A 315 -10.02 -8.06 -14.05
N LEU A 316 -9.72 -9.36 -14.03
CA LEU A 316 -8.99 -10.02 -15.12
C LEU A 316 -9.88 -10.36 -16.30
N GLU A 317 -11.20 -10.48 -16.12
CA GLU A 317 -12.17 -10.92 -17.16
C GLU A 317 -11.98 -10.20 -18.50
N GLN A 318 -11.74 -8.89 -18.47
CA GLN A 318 -11.59 -8.08 -19.68
C GLN A 318 -10.29 -8.36 -20.44
N SER A 319 -9.27 -8.91 -19.77
CA SER A 319 -7.95 -9.20 -20.34
C SER A 319 -7.64 -10.70 -20.51
N ARG A 320 -8.49 -11.62 -20.02
CA ARG A 320 -8.28 -13.08 -20.09
C ARG A 320 -8.01 -13.59 -21.51
N HIS A 321 -8.69 -13.01 -22.50
CA HIS A 321 -8.55 -13.40 -23.92
C HIS A 321 -7.16 -13.08 -24.51
N LEU A 322 -6.33 -12.29 -23.82
CA LEU A 322 -4.98 -11.94 -24.24
C LEU A 322 -3.93 -12.98 -23.82
N ASP A 323 -4.28 -13.88 -22.89
CA ASP A 323 -3.39 -14.93 -22.38
C ASP A 323 -3.70 -16.26 -23.09
N PRO A 324 -2.76 -16.85 -23.85
CA PRO A 324 -3.04 -18.03 -24.68
C PRO A 324 -3.40 -19.28 -23.88
N GLU A 325 -2.77 -19.48 -22.71
CA GLU A 325 -3.05 -20.62 -21.83
C GLU A 325 -4.44 -20.53 -21.23
N THR A 326 -4.83 -19.31 -20.85
CA THR A 326 -6.17 -19.00 -20.36
C THR A 326 -7.22 -19.22 -21.42
N VAL A 327 -6.97 -18.78 -22.67
CA VAL A 327 -7.88 -19.01 -23.80
C VAL A 327 -8.10 -20.50 -24.06
N ALA A 328 -7.02 -21.29 -24.09
CA ALA A 328 -7.11 -22.74 -24.29
C ALA A 328 -7.88 -23.43 -23.15
N TYR A 329 -7.62 -23.01 -21.91
CA TYR A 329 -8.31 -23.52 -20.74
C TYR A 329 -9.80 -23.16 -20.73
N ASP A 330 -10.14 -21.89 -20.94
CA ASP A 330 -11.52 -21.37 -20.94
C ASP A 330 -12.35 -22.05 -22.04
N ALA A 331 -11.76 -22.31 -23.21
CA ALA A 331 -12.40 -23.06 -24.30
C ALA A 331 -12.66 -24.53 -23.91
N LYS A 332 -11.73 -25.17 -23.20
CA LYS A 332 -11.86 -26.56 -22.75
C LYS A 332 -12.97 -26.74 -21.72
N ILE A 333 -13.15 -25.78 -20.81
CA ILE A 333 -14.16 -25.86 -19.75
C ILE A 333 -15.50 -25.22 -20.15
N GLY A 334 -15.59 -24.59 -21.33
CA GLY A 334 -16.80 -23.92 -21.79
C GLY A 334 -17.18 -22.70 -20.93
N ARG A 335 -16.19 -21.97 -20.42
CA ARG A 335 -16.41 -20.82 -19.54
C ARG A 335 -17.17 -19.70 -20.26
N ASN A 336 -18.18 -19.12 -19.60
CA ASN A 336 -18.82 -17.89 -20.09
C ASN A 336 -17.82 -16.70 -20.06
N PRO A 337 -17.55 -16.02 -21.20
CA PRO A 337 -16.67 -14.85 -21.25
C PRO A 337 -17.17 -13.62 -20.46
N ARG A 338 -18.47 -13.58 -20.14
CA ARG A 338 -19.12 -12.50 -19.38
C ARG A 338 -19.52 -12.92 -17.96
N ARG A 339 -18.89 -13.96 -17.42
CA ARG A 339 -19.23 -14.57 -16.13
C ARG A 339 -19.36 -13.54 -15.01
N TRP A 340 -18.41 -12.60 -14.90
CA TRP A 340 -18.39 -11.56 -13.86
C TRP A 340 -19.15 -10.31 -14.27
N ARG A 341 -19.17 -9.92 -15.55
CA ARG A 341 -20.01 -8.80 -16.03
C ARG A 341 -21.49 -9.04 -15.80
N ASP A 342 -21.95 -10.28 -15.96
CA ASP A 342 -23.35 -10.63 -15.76
C ASP A 342 -23.64 -11.01 -14.29
N GLN A 343 -22.62 -11.06 -13.41
CA GLN A 343 -22.77 -11.31 -11.98
C GLN A 343 -23.16 -10.03 -11.23
N SER A 344 -24.35 -10.01 -10.65
CA SER A 344 -24.73 -8.92 -9.74
C SER A 344 -24.01 -9.03 -8.39
N GLU A 345 -23.64 -7.89 -7.81
CA GLU A 345 -23.05 -7.79 -6.48
C GLU A 345 -23.96 -8.41 -5.41
N LYS A 346 -25.25 -8.05 -5.42
CA LYS A 346 -26.24 -8.59 -4.47
C LYS A 346 -26.38 -10.11 -4.59
N GLY A 347 -26.39 -10.64 -5.82
CA GLY A 347 -26.45 -12.08 -6.04
C GLY A 347 -25.19 -12.80 -5.55
N TRP A 348 -24.02 -12.19 -5.72
CA TRP A 348 -22.75 -12.71 -5.23
C TRP A 348 -22.73 -12.77 -3.69
N LEU A 349 -23.09 -11.68 -3.03
CA LEU A 349 -23.14 -11.61 -1.57
C LEU A 349 -24.16 -12.60 -0.96
N ALA A 350 -25.29 -12.80 -1.64
CA ALA A 350 -26.34 -13.70 -1.16
C ALA A 350 -25.94 -15.19 -1.23
N THR A 351 -25.16 -15.60 -2.24
CA THR A 351 -24.93 -17.03 -2.53
C THR A 351 -23.47 -17.37 -2.81
N GLY A 352 -22.85 -16.73 -3.79
CA GLY A 352 -21.50 -17.04 -4.27
C GLY A 352 -20.43 -16.90 -3.19
N LEU A 353 -20.48 -15.82 -2.40
CA LEU A 353 -19.56 -15.60 -1.29
C LEU A 353 -19.62 -16.75 -0.26
N LYS A 354 -20.82 -17.17 0.12
CA LYS A 354 -21.02 -18.24 1.11
C LYS A 354 -20.50 -19.59 0.59
N GLN A 355 -20.81 -19.93 -0.66
CA GLN A 355 -20.36 -21.17 -1.29
C GLN A 355 -18.84 -21.22 -1.41
N LEU A 356 -18.22 -20.13 -1.91
CA LEU A 356 -16.77 -20.06 -2.05
C LEU A 356 -16.09 -20.11 -0.68
N THR A 357 -16.58 -19.37 0.31
CA THR A 357 -16.02 -19.40 1.67
C THR A 357 -16.04 -20.81 2.26
N GLN A 358 -17.13 -21.56 2.05
CA GLN A 358 -17.22 -22.95 2.49
C GLN A 358 -16.21 -23.85 1.77
N GLN A 359 -16.04 -23.69 0.45
CA GLN A 359 -15.02 -24.43 -0.31
C GLN A 359 -13.61 -24.13 0.18
N LEU A 360 -13.30 -22.86 0.42
CA LEU A 360 -12.00 -22.44 0.93
C LEU A 360 -11.72 -23.03 2.32
N GLN A 361 -12.72 -23.08 3.21
CA GLN A 361 -12.57 -23.68 4.55
C GLN A 361 -12.37 -25.19 4.51
N GLN A 362 -13.00 -25.88 3.55
CA GLN A 362 -12.88 -27.34 3.39
C GLN A 362 -11.57 -27.76 2.73
N TYR A 363 -10.94 -26.87 1.96
CA TYR A 363 -9.76 -27.20 1.21
C TYR A 363 -8.53 -27.43 2.12
N PRO A 364 -7.76 -28.52 1.93
CA PRO A 364 -6.62 -28.84 2.76
C PRO A 364 -5.38 -28.03 2.34
N TRP A 365 -5.33 -26.75 2.70
CA TRP A 365 -4.23 -25.85 2.38
C TRP A 365 -2.88 -26.33 2.91
N GLN A 366 -1.81 -26.09 2.15
CA GLN A 366 -0.41 -26.23 2.56
C GLN A 366 0.01 -27.66 3.01
N LYS A 367 -0.72 -28.70 2.59
CA LYS A 367 -0.33 -30.10 2.88
C LYS A 367 0.66 -30.68 1.88
N GLN A 368 0.76 -30.10 0.69
CA GLN A 368 1.59 -30.58 -0.40
C GLN A 368 3.04 -30.11 -0.27
N PRO A 369 4.02 -30.89 -0.74
CA PRO A 369 5.42 -30.48 -0.73
C PRO A 369 5.66 -29.29 -1.66
N CYS A 370 6.60 -28.42 -1.27
CA CYS A 370 6.98 -27.25 -2.07
C CYS A 370 7.81 -27.66 -3.30
N ILE A 371 7.37 -27.28 -4.50
CA ILE A 371 8.07 -27.59 -5.75
C ILE A 371 9.45 -26.93 -5.83
N ILE A 372 9.59 -25.74 -5.24
CA ILE A 372 10.87 -25.02 -5.28
C ILE A 372 11.88 -25.65 -4.34
N LYS A 373 11.46 -26.18 -3.19
CA LYS A 373 12.36 -26.89 -2.28
C LYS A 373 13.00 -28.11 -2.93
N ALA A 374 12.26 -28.79 -3.82
CA ALA A 374 12.78 -29.92 -4.59
C ALA A 374 13.82 -29.52 -5.66
N ARG A 375 13.89 -28.23 -6.03
CA ARG A 375 14.85 -27.68 -7.01
C ARG A 375 16.12 -27.12 -6.38
N ILE A 376 16.20 -27.06 -5.04
CA ILE A 376 17.37 -26.52 -4.36
C ILE A 376 18.55 -27.47 -4.52
N ASP A 377 19.62 -27.00 -5.15
CA ASP A 377 20.87 -27.73 -5.32
C ASP A 377 21.93 -27.18 -4.34
N PRO A 378 22.33 -27.93 -3.30
CA PRO A 378 23.33 -27.47 -2.33
C PRO A 378 24.71 -27.19 -2.93
N SER A 379 25.02 -27.73 -4.12
CA SER A 379 26.30 -27.54 -4.79
C SER A 379 26.36 -26.26 -5.64
N LEU A 380 25.20 -25.65 -5.93
CA LEU A 380 25.12 -24.46 -6.76
C LEU A 380 25.39 -23.20 -5.95
N ASN A 381 26.40 -22.43 -6.35
CA ASN A 381 26.68 -21.12 -5.77
C ASN A 381 25.71 -20.04 -6.31
N ILE A 382 25.36 -19.08 -5.46
CA ILE A 382 24.51 -17.92 -5.79
C ILE A 382 25.15 -17.07 -6.90
N GLU A 383 26.47 -16.86 -6.85
CA GLU A 383 27.19 -16.13 -7.90
C GLU A 383 27.03 -16.82 -9.26
N ALA A 384 27.34 -18.12 -9.33
CA ALA A 384 27.28 -18.90 -10.56
C ALA A 384 25.85 -18.92 -11.15
N TYR A 385 24.84 -18.97 -10.29
CA TYR A 385 23.45 -18.85 -10.67
C TYR A 385 23.13 -17.48 -11.31
N TYR A 386 23.52 -16.37 -10.69
CA TYR A 386 23.28 -15.04 -11.27
C TYR A 386 24.11 -14.80 -12.54
N ARG A 387 25.35 -15.31 -12.64
CA ARG A 387 26.12 -15.29 -13.91
C ARG A 387 25.36 -15.99 -15.03
N ALA A 388 24.77 -17.14 -14.73
CA ALA A 388 23.98 -17.89 -15.70
C ALA A 388 22.68 -17.17 -16.09
N GLN A 389 22.06 -16.41 -15.17
CA GLN A 389 20.92 -15.54 -15.49
C GLN A 389 21.32 -14.34 -16.35
N GLU A 390 22.41 -13.66 -16.01
CA GLU A 390 22.95 -12.53 -16.78
C GLU A 390 23.29 -12.96 -18.21
N ALA A 391 23.88 -14.15 -18.38
CA ALA A 391 24.15 -14.74 -19.69
C ALA A 391 22.89 -15.03 -20.51
N LYS A 392 21.73 -15.24 -19.86
CA LYS A 392 20.42 -15.38 -20.51
C LYS A 392 19.77 -14.02 -20.83
N GLY A 393 20.43 -12.91 -20.54
CA GLY A 393 19.91 -11.55 -20.72
C GLY A 393 18.88 -11.14 -19.66
N ILE A 394 18.80 -11.86 -18.54
CA ILE A 394 17.87 -11.57 -17.46
C ILE A 394 18.41 -10.40 -16.63
N GLN A 395 17.66 -9.31 -16.55
CA GLN A 395 18.04 -8.12 -15.78
C GLN A 395 17.47 -8.17 -14.36
N ALA A 396 18.21 -8.79 -13.44
CA ALA A 396 17.94 -8.74 -12.01
C ALA A 396 18.70 -7.58 -11.34
N THR A 397 18.21 -7.13 -10.18
CA THR A 397 18.89 -6.11 -9.36
C THR A 397 20.07 -6.66 -8.58
N PRO A 398 19.97 -7.84 -7.92
CA PRO A 398 21.17 -8.54 -7.47
C PRO A 398 21.98 -8.95 -8.70
N LYS A 399 23.26 -8.58 -8.72
CA LYS A 399 24.21 -8.99 -9.74
C LYS A 399 25.06 -10.13 -9.23
N ALA A 400 25.65 -10.90 -10.14
CA ALA A 400 26.59 -11.93 -9.77
C ALA A 400 27.74 -11.39 -8.91
N ASP A 401 28.29 -10.23 -9.29
CA ASP A 401 29.39 -9.56 -8.57
C ASP A 401 29.04 -9.22 -7.10
N ASP A 402 27.76 -9.07 -6.76
CA ASP A 402 27.32 -8.80 -5.38
C ASP A 402 27.52 -10.00 -4.44
N PHE A 403 27.77 -11.19 -5.01
CA PHE A 403 27.92 -12.46 -4.30
C PHE A 403 29.31 -13.08 -4.41
N ASP A 404 30.24 -12.40 -5.10
CA ASP A 404 31.63 -12.81 -5.23
C ASP A 404 32.34 -12.79 -3.86
N ASP A 405 33.06 -13.87 -3.55
CA ASP A 405 33.86 -13.99 -2.33
C ASP A 405 35.03 -12.98 -2.29
N VAL A 406 35.46 -12.43 -3.45
CA VAL A 406 36.54 -11.43 -3.55
C VAL A 406 36.14 -10.07 -2.94
N HIS A 407 34.84 -9.76 -2.88
CA HIS A 407 34.34 -8.49 -2.36
C HIS A 407 33.88 -8.57 -0.88
N ARG A 408 34.18 -9.68 -0.19
CA ARG A 408 33.96 -9.88 1.26
C ARG A 408 35.17 -9.49 2.13
N GLY A 409 35.98 -8.54 1.67
CA GLY A 409 37.10 -7.94 2.42
C GLY A 409 36.64 -7.01 3.53
#